data_AF-A0A2S2PBP3-F1
#
_entry.id   AF-A0A2S2PBP3-F1
#
_cell.length_a   1.000
_cell.length_b   1.000
_cell.length_c   1.000
_cell.angle_alpha   90.00
_cell.angle_beta   90.00
_cell.angle_gamma   90.00
#
_symmetry.space_group_name_H-M   'P 1'
#
loop_
_entity.id
_entity.type
_entity.pdbx_description
1 polymer ?
#
loop_
_entity_poly.entity_id
_entity_poly.type
_entity_poly.pdbx_seq_one_letter_code
_entity_poly.pdbx_strand_id
1 'polypeptide(L)'
;MIIIKLFVFIGFSYLVKSKNVFMHNLPLGEYRTVVERLYSCPSKNLIQWNAYLSKRTSNVTEVKGNITLLTPFNDSLILDVNAASWSLTGGWKPNSMVYVSRNACSNLKKVTGNAWYSVIKGFNIPRTSCPIPLVMYSYYNN
;
A
#
# COMPACT_ATOMS: atom_id res chain seq x y z
N MET A 1 -12.34 -44.77 -20.00
CA MET A 1 -11.70 -43.47 -20.33
C MET A 1 -12.46 -42.24 -19.81
N ILE A 2 -13.68 -42.37 -19.24
CA ILE A 2 -14.45 -41.26 -18.66
C ILE A 2 -14.07 -40.99 -17.20
N ILE A 3 -13.82 -42.04 -16.42
CA ILE A 3 -13.50 -41.94 -14.98
C ILE A 3 -12.19 -41.18 -14.73
N ILE A 4 -11.15 -41.45 -15.52
CA ILE A 4 -9.86 -40.74 -15.42
C ILE A 4 -10.03 -39.24 -15.71
N LYS A 5 -10.86 -38.88 -16.70
CA LYS A 5 -11.15 -37.47 -17.01
C LYS A 5 -11.90 -36.77 -15.87
N LEU A 6 -12.78 -37.48 -15.17
CA LEU A 6 -13.50 -36.95 -14.01
C LEU A 6 -12.54 -36.63 -12.85
N PHE A 7 -11.61 -37.53 -12.53
CA PHE A 7 -10.62 -37.30 -11.46
C PHE A 7 -9.64 -36.18 -11.81
N VAL A 8 -9.22 -36.07 -13.07
CA VAL A 8 -8.40 -34.94 -13.54
C VAL A 8 -9.14 -33.62 -13.41
N PHE A 9 -10.43 -33.58 -13.77
CA PHE A 9 -11.26 -32.38 -13.66
C PHE A 9 -11.48 -31.97 -12.20
N ILE A 10 -11.78 -32.92 -11.32
CA ILE A 10 -11.91 -32.68 -9.88
C ILE A 10 -10.59 -32.17 -9.31
N GLY A 11 -9.46 -32.80 -9.62
CA GLY A 11 -8.13 -32.37 -9.19
C GLY A 11 -7.78 -30.95 -9.66
N PHE A 12 -8.07 -30.63 -10.92
CA PHE A 12 -7.91 -29.28 -11.47
C PHE A 12 -8.80 -28.25 -10.74
N SER A 13 -10.04 -28.61 -10.45
CA SER A 13 -11.00 -27.74 -9.74
C SER A 13 -10.54 -27.42 -8.30
N TYR A 14 -9.97 -28.41 -7.61
CA TYR A 14 -9.39 -28.22 -6.28
C TYR A 14 -8.11 -27.37 -6.31
N LEU A 15 -7.31 -27.48 -7.36
CA LEU A 15 -6.12 -26.63 -7.57
C LEU A 15 -6.49 -25.18 -7.92
N VAL A 16 -7.58 -24.95 -8.65
CA VAL A 16 -8.10 -23.60 -8.95
C VAL A 16 -8.62 -22.89 -7.68
N LYS A 17 -8.96 -23.63 -6.62
CA LYS A 17 -9.28 -23.07 -5.29
C LYS A 17 -8.04 -22.59 -4.52
N SER A 18 -7.00 -22.16 -5.25
CA SER A 18 -5.78 -21.57 -4.73
C SER A 18 -6.05 -20.14 -4.22
N LYS A 19 -6.09 -20.02 -2.89
CA LYS A 19 -5.58 -18.95 -2.01
C LYS A 19 -5.55 -17.48 -2.47
N ASN A 20 -6.35 -17.04 -3.41
CA ASN A 20 -6.60 -15.61 -3.62
C ASN A 20 -7.79 -15.17 -2.77
N VAL A 21 -7.66 -15.33 -1.45
CA VAL A 21 -8.55 -14.67 -0.50
C VAL A 21 -8.06 -13.22 -0.40
N PHE A 22 -8.33 -12.45 -1.43
CA PHE A 22 -8.31 -11.01 -1.29
C PHE A 22 -9.60 -10.65 -0.56
N MET A 23 -9.48 -10.39 0.75
CA MET A 23 -10.54 -9.92 1.65
C MET A 23 -11.90 -10.63 1.46
N HIS A 24 -12.13 -11.74 2.19
CA HIS A 24 -13.32 -12.62 2.11
C HIS A 24 -14.70 -11.93 1.98
N ASN A 25 -14.84 -10.66 2.37
CA ASN A 25 -16.11 -9.95 2.49
C ASN A 25 -16.26 -8.73 1.57
N LEU A 26 -15.31 -8.45 0.68
CA LEU A 26 -15.43 -7.33 -0.25
C LEU A 26 -15.85 -7.87 -1.64
N PRO A 27 -17.07 -7.57 -2.13
CA PRO A 27 -17.47 -7.96 -3.49
C PRO A 27 -16.49 -7.42 -4.55
N LEU A 28 -16.44 -8.02 -5.73
CA LEU A 28 -15.65 -7.42 -6.82
C LEU A 28 -16.34 -6.12 -7.26
N GLY A 29 -15.63 -5.00 -7.26
CA GLY A 29 -16.20 -3.70 -7.60
C GLY A 29 -15.26 -2.53 -7.36
N GLU A 30 -15.73 -1.33 -7.70
CA GLU A 30 -15.02 -0.09 -7.42
C GLU A 30 -15.12 0.26 -5.94
N TYR A 31 -13.97 0.49 -5.32
CA TYR A 31 -13.88 0.87 -3.93
C TYR A 31 -13.39 2.28 -3.76
N ARG A 32 -14.03 2.98 -2.83
CA ARG A 32 -13.53 4.24 -2.33
C ARG A 32 -12.70 4.00 -1.08
N THR A 33 -11.39 4.22 -1.17
CA THR A 33 -10.52 4.26 -0.01
C THR A 33 -10.58 5.66 0.63
N VAL A 34 -10.91 5.72 1.92
CA VAL A 34 -10.86 6.95 2.72
C VAL A 34 -9.81 6.77 3.80
N VAL A 35 -8.80 7.64 3.80
CA VAL A 35 -7.79 7.67 4.86
C VAL A 35 -8.28 8.61 5.96
N GLU A 36 -8.57 8.07 7.14
CA GLU A 36 -9.05 8.87 8.26
C GLU A 36 -7.92 9.57 9.00
N ARG A 37 -6.86 8.84 9.33
CA ARG A 37 -5.76 9.28 10.19
C ARG A 37 -4.45 8.66 9.74
N LEU A 38 -3.35 9.38 9.95
CA LEU A 38 -1.99 8.92 9.73
C LEU A 38 -1.18 9.26 10.98
N TYR A 39 -0.39 8.30 11.46
CA TYR A 39 0.43 8.43 12.65
C TYR A 39 1.84 7.93 12.36
N SER A 40 2.84 8.58 12.95
CA SER A 40 4.20 8.08 12.91
C SER A 40 4.39 6.98 13.94
N CYS A 41 5.02 5.88 13.55
CA CYS A 41 5.44 4.82 14.46
C CYS A 41 6.85 5.13 15.00
N PRO A 42 7.18 4.68 16.23
CA PRO A 42 8.55 4.75 16.74
C PRO A 42 9.52 4.05 15.77
N SER A 43 10.50 4.79 15.29
CA SER A 43 11.39 4.38 14.19
C SER A 43 12.80 4.90 14.43
N LYS A 44 13.78 4.35 13.70
CA LYS A 44 15.17 4.88 13.65
C LYS A 44 15.26 6.30 13.05
N ASN A 45 14.13 6.92 12.69
CA ASN A 45 14.02 8.30 12.21
C ASN A 45 14.79 8.58 10.90
N LEU A 46 15.14 7.55 10.13
CA LEU A 46 15.81 7.70 8.83
C LEU A 46 14.88 8.30 7.76
N ILE A 47 13.60 7.99 7.86
CA ILE A 47 12.52 8.53 7.05
C ILE A 47 11.53 9.13 8.04
N GLN A 48 11.45 10.45 8.07
CA GLN A 48 10.48 11.19 8.87
C GLN A 48 9.39 11.72 7.96
N TRP A 49 8.16 11.66 8.43
CA TRP A 49 7.01 12.17 7.69
C TRP A 49 6.06 12.78 8.69
N ASN A 50 5.68 14.03 8.44
CA ASN A 50 4.66 14.73 9.21
C ASN A 50 3.56 15.09 8.22
N ALA A 51 2.49 14.30 8.21
CA ALA A 51 1.35 14.51 7.34
C ALA A 51 0.09 14.76 8.16
N TYR A 52 -0.63 15.81 7.80
CA TYR A 52 -1.93 16.19 8.32
C TYR A 52 -2.98 15.98 7.24
N LEU A 53 -4.09 15.33 7.60
CA LEU A 53 -5.22 15.10 6.73
C LEU A 53 -6.34 16.07 7.10
N SER A 54 -6.84 16.81 6.11
CA SER A 54 -8.00 17.69 6.27
C SER A 54 -9.07 17.33 5.24
N LYS A 55 -10.28 17.04 5.71
CA LYS A 55 -11.42 16.76 4.83
C LYS A 55 -12.03 18.10 4.39
N ARG A 56 -11.87 18.46 3.11
CA ARG A 56 -12.45 19.68 2.54
C ARG A 56 -13.89 19.48 2.09
N THR A 57 -14.20 18.35 1.48
CA THR A 57 -15.58 18.00 1.05
C THR A 57 -15.87 16.54 1.33
N SER A 58 -17.09 16.08 1.02
CA SER A 58 -17.44 14.65 1.10
C SER A 58 -16.50 13.78 0.27
N ASN A 59 -15.86 14.32 -0.79
CA ASN A 59 -15.06 13.57 -1.77
C ASN A 59 -13.58 13.98 -1.84
N VAL A 60 -13.18 15.08 -1.20
CA VAL A 60 -11.82 15.61 -1.26
C VAL A 60 -11.19 15.62 0.13
N THR A 61 -10.10 14.87 0.28
CA THR A 61 -9.20 14.93 1.43
C THR A 61 -7.90 15.59 0.99
N GLU A 62 -7.55 16.69 1.64
CA GLU A 62 -6.28 17.38 1.45
C GLU A 62 -5.24 16.79 2.40
N VAL A 63 -4.07 16.45 1.87
CA VAL A 63 -2.91 16.05 2.68
C VAL A 63 -1.98 17.26 2.72
N LYS A 64 -1.52 17.68 3.89
CA LYS A 64 -0.47 18.70 4.04
C LYS A 64 0.65 18.14 4.88
N GLY A 65 1.90 18.40 4.53
CA GLY A 65 2.98 17.80 5.32
C GLY A 65 4.36 17.94 4.74
N ASN A 66 5.33 17.39 5.44
CA ASN A 66 6.69 17.26 4.97
C ASN A 66 7.19 15.82 5.13
N ILE A 67 8.11 15.44 4.26
CA ILE A 67 8.84 14.18 4.30
C ILE A 67 10.33 14.54 4.33
N THR A 68 11.03 14.10 5.36
CA THR A 68 12.48 14.24 5.48
C THR A 68 13.11 12.88 5.30
N LEU A 69 13.89 12.71 4.23
CA LEU A 69 14.70 11.52 4.01
C LEU A 69 16.14 11.82 4.46
N LEU A 70 16.61 11.15 5.52
CA LEU A 70 18.01 11.18 5.96
C LEU A 70 18.87 10.11 5.26
N THR A 71 18.23 9.17 4.57
CA THR A 71 18.85 8.20 3.68
C THR A 71 18.07 8.13 2.37
N PRO A 72 18.73 7.87 1.22
CA PRO A 72 18.01 7.74 -0.04
C PRO A 72 17.03 6.57 0.02
N PHE A 73 15.80 6.79 -0.45
CA PHE A 73 14.82 5.72 -0.54
C PHE A 73 15.08 4.91 -1.82
N ASN A 74 15.75 3.77 -1.65
CA ASN A 74 16.26 2.93 -2.72
C ASN A 74 15.85 1.45 -2.54
N ASP A 75 16.33 0.59 -3.43
CA ASP A 75 15.99 -0.83 -3.44
C ASP A 75 16.84 -1.69 -2.48
N SER A 76 17.82 -1.10 -1.80
CA SER A 76 18.53 -1.77 -0.71
C SER A 76 17.65 -1.92 0.55
N LEU A 77 16.56 -1.16 0.64
CA LEU A 77 15.59 -1.24 1.73
C LEU A 77 14.56 -2.36 1.49
N ILE A 78 13.97 -2.83 2.58
CA ILE A 78 12.86 -3.79 2.58
C ILE A 78 11.55 -3.03 2.80
N LEU A 79 10.55 -3.31 1.97
CA LEU A 79 9.19 -2.83 2.17
C LEU A 79 8.42 -3.90 2.95
N ASP A 80 8.03 -3.56 4.17
CA ASP A 80 7.22 -4.39 5.05
C ASP A 80 5.91 -3.64 5.34
N VAL A 81 4.80 -4.20 4.85
CA VAL A 81 3.46 -3.67 5.04
C VAL A 81 2.62 -4.73 5.72
N ASN A 82 2.08 -4.36 6.88
CA ASN A 82 1.19 -5.20 7.65
C ASN A 82 -0.12 -4.45 7.90
N ALA A 83 -1.22 -4.99 7.40
CA ALA A 83 -2.54 -4.40 7.56
C ALA A 83 -3.41 -5.28 8.46
N ALA A 84 -4.16 -4.61 9.34
CA ALA A 84 -5.24 -5.23 10.12
C ALA A 84 -6.60 -4.89 9.49
N SER A 85 -7.54 -5.81 9.59
CA SER A 85 -8.91 -5.64 9.10
C SER A 85 -9.91 -5.81 10.24
N TRP A 86 -11.00 -5.04 10.24
CA TRP A 86 -12.07 -5.23 11.20
C TRP A 86 -12.87 -6.52 10.92
N SER A 87 -13.09 -7.34 11.94
CA SER A 87 -13.86 -8.59 11.84
C SER A 87 -15.36 -8.33 11.96
N LEU A 88 -16.17 -9.13 11.26
CA LEU A 88 -17.65 -9.14 11.43
C LEU A 88 -18.06 -9.51 12.87
N THR A 89 -17.24 -10.29 13.56
CA THR A 89 -17.43 -10.67 14.97
C THR A 89 -17.00 -9.59 15.96
N GLY A 90 -16.59 -8.41 15.45
CA GLY A 90 -15.98 -7.34 16.24
C GLY A 90 -14.48 -7.54 16.44
N GLY A 91 -13.76 -6.43 16.53
CA GLY A 91 -12.32 -6.39 16.80
C GLY A 91 -11.44 -6.33 15.55
N TRP A 92 -10.21 -5.84 15.74
CA TRP A 92 -9.17 -5.82 14.70
C TRP A 92 -8.50 -7.19 14.60
N LYS A 93 -8.50 -7.77 13.41
CA LYS A 93 -7.70 -8.96 13.09
C LYS A 93 -6.33 -8.50 12.56
N PRO A 94 -5.24 -8.65 13.34
CA PRO A 94 -3.90 -8.28 12.88
C PRO A 94 -3.44 -9.21 11.76
N ASN A 95 -2.43 -8.80 11.00
CA ASN A 95 -1.83 -9.61 9.92
C ASN A 95 -2.85 -10.09 8.87
N SER A 96 -3.93 -9.33 8.68
CA SER A 96 -4.96 -9.66 7.69
C SER A 96 -4.42 -9.62 6.26
N MET A 97 -3.41 -8.78 6.04
CA MET A 97 -2.59 -8.73 4.84
C MET A 97 -1.17 -8.41 5.26
N VAL A 98 -0.21 -9.26 4.87
CA VAL A 98 1.23 -9.05 5.09
C VAL A 98 1.90 -9.06 3.73
N TYR A 99 2.61 -7.98 3.42
CA TYR A 99 3.38 -7.81 2.20
C TYR A 99 4.81 -7.44 2.56
N VAL A 100 5.72 -8.39 2.38
CA VAL A 100 7.16 -8.18 2.60
C VAL A 100 7.85 -8.35 1.27
N SER A 101 8.62 -7.34 0.86
CA SER A 101 9.33 -7.36 -0.40
C SER A 101 10.69 -6.68 -0.29
N ARG A 102 11.72 -7.34 -0.86
CA ARG A 102 13.01 -6.71 -1.14
C ARG A 102 12.81 -5.66 -2.25
N ASN A 103 13.71 -4.70 -2.41
CA ASN A 103 13.56 -3.63 -3.42
C ASN A 103 12.40 -2.68 -3.08
N ALA A 104 12.49 -2.01 -1.93
CA ALA A 104 11.40 -1.23 -1.39
C ALA A 104 10.87 -0.15 -2.34
N CYS A 105 11.75 0.62 -3.00
CA CYS A 105 11.31 1.73 -3.84
C CYS A 105 10.57 1.24 -5.08
N SER A 106 11.16 0.29 -5.81
CA SER A 106 10.58 -0.28 -7.02
C SER A 106 9.25 -0.97 -6.74
N ASN A 107 9.14 -1.70 -5.62
CA ASN A 107 7.90 -2.38 -5.27
C ASN A 107 6.84 -1.44 -4.69
N LEU A 108 7.22 -0.39 -3.95
CA LEU A 108 6.27 0.64 -3.53
C LEU A 108 5.66 1.36 -4.74
N LYS A 109 6.47 1.67 -5.76
CA LYS A 109 5.98 2.23 -7.03
C LYS A 109 4.98 1.29 -7.72
N LYS A 110 5.24 -0.02 -7.73
CA LYS A 110 4.30 -1.01 -8.31
C LYS A 110 3.00 -1.09 -7.52
N VAL A 111 3.07 -1.12 -6.19
CA VAL A 111 1.89 -1.21 -5.31
C VAL A 111 1.01 0.03 -5.43
N THR A 112 1.62 1.22 -5.48
CA THR A 112 0.88 2.49 -5.59
C THR A 112 0.42 2.81 -7.01
N GLY A 113 0.99 2.16 -8.03
CA GLY A 113 0.58 2.31 -9.42
C GLY A 113 0.58 3.77 -9.89
N ASN A 114 -0.52 4.23 -10.47
CA ASN A 114 -0.63 5.60 -10.97
C ASN A 114 -0.59 6.66 -9.85
N ALA A 115 -0.97 6.31 -8.62
CA ALA A 115 -0.91 7.24 -7.49
C ALA A 115 0.53 7.67 -7.17
N TRP A 116 1.53 6.85 -7.52
CA TRP A 116 2.95 7.18 -7.38
C TRP A 116 3.27 8.53 -8.02
N TYR A 117 2.84 8.76 -9.26
CA TYR A 117 3.15 9.98 -9.99
C TYR A 117 2.52 11.22 -9.32
N SER A 118 1.29 11.09 -8.83
CA SER A 118 0.61 12.17 -8.10
C SER A 118 1.32 12.52 -6.79
N VAL A 119 1.79 11.51 -6.05
CA VAL A 119 2.55 11.71 -4.81
C VAL A 119 3.89 12.38 -5.10
N ILE A 120 4.68 11.83 -6.04
CA ILE A 120 5.98 12.41 -6.42
C ILE A 120 5.83 13.87 -6.87
N LYS A 121 4.84 14.16 -7.73
CA LYS A 121 4.55 15.52 -8.18
C LYS A 121 4.12 16.41 -7.03
N GLY A 122 3.26 15.91 -6.15
CA GLY A 122 2.76 16.65 -5.00
C GLY A 122 3.88 17.14 -4.09
N PHE A 123 4.83 16.27 -3.76
CA PHE A 123 5.98 16.60 -2.93
C PHE A 123 7.11 17.33 -3.69
N ASN A 124 6.86 17.72 -4.94
CA ASN A 124 7.81 18.39 -5.83
C ASN A 124 9.13 17.62 -5.97
N ILE A 125 9.06 16.29 -6.00
CA ILE A 125 10.23 15.42 -6.14
C ILE A 125 10.64 15.41 -7.63
N PRO A 126 11.91 15.71 -7.97
CA PRO A 126 12.32 15.99 -9.35
C PRO A 126 12.30 14.76 -10.28
N ARG A 127 12.25 13.55 -9.72
CA ARG A 127 12.26 12.30 -10.49
C ARG A 127 11.22 11.33 -9.97
N THR A 128 10.53 10.67 -10.90
CA THR A 128 9.53 9.62 -10.64
C THR A 128 10.15 8.21 -10.65
N SER A 129 11.45 8.12 -10.94
CA SER A 129 12.23 6.89 -10.90
C SER A 129 12.85 6.67 -9.52
N CYS A 130 13.00 5.41 -9.14
CA CYS A 130 13.85 5.03 -8.02
C CYS A 130 15.34 5.17 -8.39
N PRO A 131 16.24 5.47 -7.43
CA PRO A 131 15.96 5.82 -6.03
C PRO A 131 15.47 7.28 -5.86
N ILE A 132 14.69 7.53 -4.80
CA ILE A 132 14.33 8.91 -4.42
C ILE A 132 15.48 9.49 -3.58
N PRO A 133 16.07 10.62 -3.99
CA PRO A 133 17.26 11.16 -3.34
C PRO A 133 16.97 11.73 -1.95
N LEU A 134 18.03 11.81 -1.15
CA LEU A 134 18.07 12.34 0.22
C LEU A 134 17.81 13.85 0.20
N VAL A 135 16.60 14.27 0.56
CA VAL A 135 16.14 15.66 0.56
C VAL A 135 14.97 15.80 1.56
N MET A 136 14.77 17.00 2.09
CA MET A 136 13.52 17.41 2.76
C MET A 136 12.52 17.88 1.70
N TYR A 137 11.42 17.15 1.54
CA TYR A 137 10.33 17.49 0.64
C TYR A 137 9.14 18.03 1.42
N SER A 138 8.67 19.23 1.08
CA SER A 138 7.48 19.81 1.68
C SER A 138 6.33 19.84 0.68
N TYR A 139 5.18 19.32 1.08
CA TYR A 139 3.92 19.44 0.35
C TYR A 139 3.16 20.66 0.87
N TYR A 140 3.20 21.75 0.10
CA TYR A 140 2.31 22.90 0.26
C TYR A 140 1.40 22.94 -0.95
N ASN A 141 0.10 22.69 -0.73
CA ASN A 141 -0.91 22.96 -1.73
C ASN A 141 -1.10 24.49 -1.77
N ASN A 142 -0.62 25.12 -2.85
CA ASN A 142 -0.99 26.50 -3.18
C ASN A 142 -2.34 26.49 -3.90
#